data_AF-A0A7S2YKU3-F1
#
_entry.id   AF-A0A7S2YKU3-F1
#
_cell.length_a   1.000
_cell.length_b   1.000
_cell.length_c   1.000
_cell.angle_alpha   90.00
_cell.angle_beta   90.00
_cell.angle_gamma   90.00
#
_symmetry.space_group_name_H-M   'P 1'
#
loop_
_entity.id
_entity.type
_entity.pdbx_description
1 polymer ?
#
loop_
_entity_poly.entity_id
_entity_poly.type
_entity_poly.pdbx_seq_one_letter_code
_entity_poly.pdbx_strand_id
1 'polypeptide(L)'
;PLTFGEAWVARFASEVLNPDGSIDNYTMAKASKEKCCLNLLLLLLFADGGDSVSCADIIPFTLDLKMDTRETSHLLRSAGCTVKSSSGKNTAMSAKLTVPLTFPKISKRGQRG
;
A
#
# COMPACT_ATOMS: atom_id res chain seq x y z
N PRO A 1 9.01 -10.12 -24.64
CA PRO A 1 8.09 -9.83 -23.52
C PRO A 1 8.67 -10.39 -22.22
N LEU A 2 8.74 -9.58 -21.17
CA LEU A 2 9.17 -10.09 -19.86
C LEU A 2 8.09 -11.01 -19.29
N THR A 3 8.51 -12.06 -18.59
CA THR A 3 7.63 -12.85 -17.73
C THR A 3 7.11 -11.98 -16.57
N PHE A 4 6.04 -12.42 -15.91
CA PHE A 4 5.51 -11.71 -14.74
C PHE A 4 6.59 -11.53 -13.65
N GLY A 5 7.39 -12.58 -13.40
CA GLY A 5 8.46 -12.54 -12.40
C GLY A 5 9.51 -11.48 -12.73
N GLU A 6 10.00 -11.44 -13.97
CA GLU A 6 10.98 -10.45 -14.41
C GLU A 6 10.42 -9.02 -14.35
N ALA A 7 9.16 -8.82 -14.76
CA ALA A 7 8.51 -7.51 -14.69
C ALA A 7 8.28 -7.05 -13.24
N TRP A 8 7.96 -7.97 -12.33
CA TRP A 8 7.79 -7.67 -10.91
C TRP A 8 9.11 -7.25 -10.27
N VAL A 9 10.17 -8.03 -10.51
CA VAL A 9 11.51 -7.74 -9.99
C VAL A 9 12.00 -6.39 -10.51
N ALA A 10 11.88 -6.11 -11.81
CA ALA A 10 12.27 -4.83 -12.38
C ALA A 10 11.50 -3.62 -11.82
N ARG A 11 10.29 -3.83 -11.27
CA ARG A 11 9.42 -2.75 -10.78
C ARG A 11 9.59 -2.45 -9.29
N PHE A 12 10.06 -3.42 -8.50
CA PHE A 12 10.14 -3.32 -7.04
C PHE A 12 11.53 -3.61 -6.47
N ALA A 13 12.42 -4.27 -7.20
CA ALA A 13 13.75 -4.60 -6.73
C ALA A 13 14.82 -3.97 -7.62
N SER A 14 16.04 -3.98 -7.11
CA SER A 14 17.25 -3.60 -7.82
C SER A 14 18.22 -4.76 -7.76
N GLU A 15 18.89 -5.01 -8.88
CA GLU A 15 19.96 -6.00 -8.97
C GLU A 15 21.19 -5.50 -8.22
N VAL A 16 21.76 -6.37 -7.41
CA VAL A 16 23.10 -6.21 -6.84
C VAL A 16 24.03 -7.07 -7.67
N LEU A 17 24.99 -6.43 -8.31
CA LEU A 17 25.91 -7.08 -9.23
C LEU A 17 27.23 -7.42 -8.53
N ASN A 18 27.78 -8.57 -8.88
CA ASN A 18 29.17 -8.93 -8.61
C ASN A 18 30.13 -8.04 -9.42
N PRO A 19 31.43 -7.99 -9.05
CA PRO A 19 32.44 -7.25 -9.81
C PRO A 19 32.58 -7.68 -11.28
N ASP A 20 32.19 -8.92 -11.61
CA ASP A 20 32.19 -9.46 -12.97
C ASP A 20 30.93 -9.11 -13.78
N GLY A 21 29.98 -8.38 -13.18
CA GLY A 21 28.71 -7.99 -13.79
C GLY A 21 27.61 -9.06 -13.71
N SER A 22 27.87 -10.22 -13.10
CA SER A 22 26.82 -11.21 -12.82
C SER A 22 25.90 -10.74 -11.68
N ILE A 23 24.62 -11.14 -11.70
CA ILE A 23 23.68 -10.81 -10.63
C ILE A 23 24.01 -11.67 -9.41
N ASP A 24 24.40 -11.03 -8.31
CA ASP A 24 24.62 -11.68 -7.02
C ASP A 24 23.29 -11.90 -6.30
N ASN A 25 22.53 -10.82 -6.13
CA ASN A 25 21.25 -10.86 -5.44
C ASN A 25 20.32 -9.72 -5.90
N TYR A 26 19.10 -9.72 -5.36
CA TYR A 26 18.15 -8.62 -5.54
C TYR A 26 17.87 -7.96 -4.20
N THR A 27 17.85 -6.64 -4.19
CA THR A 27 17.52 -5.85 -3.01
C THR A 27 16.29 -4.99 -3.26
N MET A 28 15.49 -4.80 -2.22
CA MET A 28 14.29 -3.97 -2.28
C MET A 28 14.45 -2.78 -1.32
N ALA A 29 14.52 -1.58 -1.87
CA ALA A 29 14.50 -0.35 -1.07
C ALA A 29 13.18 -0.23 -0.29
N LYS A 30 13.21 0.46 0.86
CA LYS A 30 12.02 0.64 1.73
C LYS A 30 10.82 1.19 0.95
N ALA A 31 11.02 2.22 0.15
CA ALA A 31 9.97 2.83 -0.67
C ALA A 31 9.36 1.85 -1.69
N SER A 32 10.18 0.97 -2.28
CA SER A 32 9.69 -0.07 -3.19
C SER A 32 8.89 -1.14 -2.45
N LYS A 33 9.30 -1.50 -1.24
CA LYS A 33 8.55 -2.40 -0.36
C LYS A 33 7.19 -1.81 0.00
N GLU A 34 7.15 -0.55 0.43
CA GLU A 34 5.91 0.17 0.74
C GLU A 34 4.97 0.23 -0.48
N LYS A 35 5.52 0.52 -1.67
CA LYS A 35 4.77 0.52 -2.93
C LYS A 35 4.21 -0.87 -3.28
N CYS A 36 4.99 -1.93 -3.06
CA CYS A 36 4.54 -3.31 -3.28
C CYS A 36 3.39 -3.67 -2.34
N CYS A 37 3.56 -3.41 -1.04
CA CYS A 37 2.53 -3.65 -0.04
C CYS A 37 1.24 -2.86 -0.31
N LEU A 38 1.36 -1.59 -0.70
CA LEU A 38 0.22 -0.77 -1.06
C LEU A 38 -0.54 -1.36 -2.27
N ASN A 39 0.16 -1.83 -3.30
CA ASN A 39 -0.49 -2.48 -4.44
C ASN A 39 -1.24 -3.75 -4.03
N LEU A 40 -0.71 -4.55 -3.11
CA LEU A 40 -1.40 -5.73 -2.58
C LEU A 40 -2.68 -5.34 -1.81
N LEU A 41 -2.61 -4.31 -0.97
CA LEU A 41 -3.77 -3.79 -0.24
C LEU A 41 -4.84 -3.21 -1.17
N LEU A 42 -4.44 -2.54 -2.25
CA LEU A 42 -5.37 -2.05 -3.26
C LEU A 42 -6.04 -3.21 -4.00
N LEU A 43 -5.27 -4.23 -4.43
CA LEU A 43 -5.83 -5.43 -5.04
C LEU A 43 -6.84 -6.13 -4.13
N LEU A 44 -6.57 -6.18 -2.83
CA LEU A 44 -7.51 -6.69 -1.84
C LEU A 44 -8.81 -5.86 -1.82
N LEU A 45 -8.72 -4.53 -1.81
CA LEU A 45 -9.90 -3.66 -1.83
C LEU A 45 -10.79 -3.91 -3.06
N PHE A 46 -10.17 -4.18 -4.22
CA PHE A 46 -10.90 -4.57 -5.43
C PHE A 46 -11.49 -5.97 -5.33
N ALA A 47 -10.77 -6.92 -4.74
CA ALA A 47 -11.21 -8.31 -4.61
C ALA A 47 -12.34 -8.48 -3.58
N ASP A 48 -12.24 -7.82 -2.42
CA ASP A 48 -13.22 -7.91 -1.33
C ASP A 48 -14.47 -7.08 -1.61
N GLY A 49 -14.28 -5.84 -2.07
CA GLY A 49 -15.37 -4.89 -2.23
C GLY A 49 -16.03 -4.85 -3.61
N GLY A 50 -15.48 -5.55 -4.60
CA GLY A 50 -15.94 -5.51 -5.99
C GLY A 50 -16.11 -4.07 -6.49
N ASP A 51 -17.33 -3.75 -6.95
CA ASP A 51 -17.69 -2.42 -7.47
C ASP A 51 -17.57 -1.30 -6.43
N SER A 52 -17.66 -1.62 -5.14
CA SER A 52 -17.56 -0.65 -4.05
C SER A 52 -16.11 -0.30 -3.67
N VAL A 53 -15.14 -1.11 -4.14
CA VAL A 53 -13.70 -1.03 -3.86
C VAL A 53 -13.44 -0.71 -2.38
N SER A 54 -14.02 -1.53 -1.50
CA SER A 54 -14.02 -1.35 -0.06
C SER A 54 -13.71 -2.63 0.68
N CYS A 55 -13.18 -2.51 1.89
CA CYS A 55 -12.88 -3.62 2.77
C CYS A 55 -13.31 -3.24 4.19
N ALA A 56 -14.10 -4.13 4.82
CA ALA A 56 -14.68 -3.88 6.14
C ALA A 56 -13.64 -4.00 7.26
N ASP A 57 -12.68 -4.90 7.13
CA ASP A 57 -11.57 -5.06 8.07
C ASP A 57 -10.25 -5.44 7.38
N ILE A 58 -9.32 -4.48 7.34
CA ILE A 58 -8.01 -4.64 6.72
C ILE A 58 -6.94 -5.17 7.69
N ILE A 59 -7.26 -5.30 8.98
CA ILE A 59 -6.26 -5.64 10.01
C ILE A 59 -5.65 -7.03 9.80
N PRO A 60 -6.43 -8.09 9.49
CA PRO A 60 -5.84 -9.40 9.22
C PRO A 60 -4.75 -9.34 8.13
N PHE A 61 -5.03 -8.62 7.04
CA PHE A 61 -4.10 -8.44 5.94
C PHE A 61 -2.88 -7.59 6.30
N THR A 62 -3.09 -6.59 7.17
CA THR A 62 -2.00 -5.78 7.70
C THR A 62 -1.02 -6.65 8.51
N LEU A 63 -1.54 -7.59 9.30
CA LEU A 63 -0.74 -8.55 10.06
C LEU A 63 -0.03 -9.56 9.15
N ASP A 64 -0.70 -10.07 8.12
CA ASP A 64 -0.11 -11.00 7.14
C ASP A 64 1.05 -10.34 6.37
N LEU A 65 0.90 -9.06 6.01
CA LEU A 65 1.96 -8.27 5.39
C LEU A 65 3.03 -7.80 6.39
N LYS A 66 2.88 -8.10 7.68
CA LYS A 66 3.76 -7.68 8.78
C LYS A 66 3.98 -6.18 8.81
N MET A 67 2.91 -5.42 8.56
CA MET A 67 2.92 -3.97 8.59
C MET A 67 2.29 -3.47 9.88
N ASP A 68 2.72 -2.29 10.31
CA ASP A 68 2.03 -1.61 11.39
C ASP A 68 0.69 -1.05 10.90
N THR A 69 -0.34 -1.12 11.75
CA THR A 69 -1.70 -0.66 11.41
C THR A 69 -1.75 0.84 11.16
N ARG A 70 -0.96 1.64 11.87
CA ARG A 70 -0.87 3.08 11.67
C ARG A 70 -0.16 3.38 10.35
N GLU A 71 0.96 2.72 10.06
CA GLU A 71 1.67 2.86 8.78
C GLU A 71 0.78 2.48 7.59
N THR A 72 0.05 1.37 7.71
CA THR A 72 -0.91 0.90 6.69
C THR A 72 -2.02 1.92 6.46
N SER A 73 -2.60 2.46 7.54
CA SER A 73 -3.61 3.50 7.44
C SER A 73 -3.09 4.76 6.74
N HIS A 74 -1.82 5.11 6.93
CA HIS A 74 -1.18 6.25 6.28
C HIS A 74 -0.94 6.00 4.79
N LEU A 75 -0.42 4.82 4.43
CA LEU A 75 -0.20 4.42 3.03
C LEU A 75 -1.51 4.35 2.23
N LEU A 76 -2.58 3.84 2.83
CA LEU A 76 -3.88 3.82 2.16
C LEU A 76 -4.43 5.23 1.95
N ARG A 77 -4.28 6.13 2.93
CA ARG A 77 -4.68 7.54 2.76
C ARG A 77 -3.86 8.26 1.69
N SER A 78 -2.55 7.98 1.59
CA SER A 78 -1.72 8.57 0.53
C SER A 78 -2.10 8.08 -0.87
N ALA A 79 -2.65 6.86 -0.97
CA ALA A 79 -3.23 6.33 -2.19
C ALA A 79 -4.64 6.87 -2.53
N GLY A 80 -5.21 7.73 -1.69
CA GLY A 80 -6.55 8.29 -1.87
C GLY A 80 -7.68 7.46 -1.25
N CYS A 81 -7.38 6.43 -0.46
CA CYS A 81 -8.41 5.70 0.27
C CYS A 81 -8.94 6.50 1.45
N THR A 82 -10.24 6.40 1.69
CA THR A 82 -10.85 6.78 2.97
C THR A 82 -10.68 5.63 3.95
N VAL A 83 -9.99 5.86 5.06
CA VAL A 83 -9.75 4.87 6.11
C VAL A 83 -10.52 5.27 7.37
N LYS A 84 -11.37 4.37 7.89
CA LYS A 84 -12.11 4.56 9.14
C LYS A 84 -11.67 3.51 10.14
N SER A 85 -11.28 3.95 11.34
CA SER A 85 -10.99 3.07 12.47
C SER A 85 -12.16 3.11 13.44
N SER A 86 -12.64 1.94 13.88
CA SER A 86 -13.65 1.84 14.92
C SER A 86 -12.99 2.04 16.29
N SER A 87 -13.49 3.00 17.08
CA SER A 87 -13.08 3.18 18.47
C SER A 87 -13.94 2.27 19.35
N GLY A 88 -13.49 1.05 19.62
CA GLY A 88 -14.21 0.07 20.45
C GLY A 88 -13.38 -1.17 20.80
N LYS A 89 -13.96 -2.12 21.55
CA LYS A 89 -13.28 -3.37 22.00
C LYS A 89 -12.78 -4.25 20.84
N ASN A 90 -13.38 -4.14 19.65
CA ASN A 90 -12.86 -4.68 18.40
C ASN A 90 -12.45 -3.48 17.53
N THR A 91 -11.18 -3.11 17.59
CA THR A 91 -10.59 -2.11 16.70
C THR A 91 -10.57 -2.67 15.29
N ALA A 92 -11.66 -2.54 14.53
CA ALA A 92 -11.68 -2.86 13.11
C ALA A 92 -11.23 -1.65 12.31
N MET A 93 -10.48 -1.88 11.23
CA MET A 93 -10.07 -0.82 10.31
C MET A 93 -10.67 -1.06 8.93
N SER A 94 -11.57 -0.19 8.50
CA SER A 94 -12.16 -0.27 7.17
C SER A 94 -11.48 0.71 6.23
N ALA A 95 -11.36 0.33 4.96
CA ALA A 95 -10.82 1.19 3.91
C ALA A 95 -11.73 1.16 2.69
N LYS A 96 -11.82 2.28 1.98
CA LYS A 96 -12.59 2.41 0.74
C LYS A 96 -11.88 3.32 -0.23
N LEU A 97 -11.77 2.91 -1.48
CA LEU A 97 -11.35 3.75 -2.59
C LEU A 97 -12.59 4.25 -3.33
N THR A 98 -12.71 5.58 -3.52
CA THR A 98 -13.82 6.16 -4.28
C THR A 98 -13.32 6.62 -5.62
N VAL A 99 -14.05 6.29 -6.70
CA VAL A 99 -13.76 6.73 -8.06
C VAL A 99 -14.82 7.76 -8.48
N PRO A 100 -14.45 8.94 -9.01
CA PRO A 100 -13.08 9.39 -9.29
C PRO A 100 -12.27 9.64 -8.00
N LEU A 101 -10.95 9.41 -8.09
CA LEU A 101 -10.04 9.56 -6.96
C LEU A 101 -10.12 10.99 -6.40
N THR A 102 -10.55 11.10 -5.15
CA THR A 102 -10.68 12.38 -4.48
C THR A 102 -9.57 12.50 -3.45
N PHE A 103 -8.48 13.18 -3.82
CA PHE A 103 -7.42 13.47 -2.86
C PHE A 103 -7.90 14.53 -1.87
N PRO A 104 -7.67 14.34 -0.56
CA PRO A 104 -8.01 15.36 0.42
C PRO A 104 -7.28 16.65 0.07
N LYS A 105 -8.03 17.76 0.01
CA LYS A 105 -7.43 19.09 -0.18
C LYS A 105 -6.40 19.30 0.94
N ILE A 106 -5.15 19.61 0.57
CA ILE A 106 -4.12 19.98 1.53
C ILE A 106 -4.66 21.19 2.31
N SER A 107 -5.14 20.96 3.54
CA SER A 107 -5.56 22.07 4.38
C SER A 107 -4.31 22.83 4.76
N LYS A 108 -4.16 24.08 4.30
CA LYS A 108 -3.14 25.03 4.78
C LYS A 108 -3.41 25.44 6.24
N ARG A 109 -3.55 24.47 7.14
CA ARG A 109 -3.82 24.73 8.56
C ARG A 109 -2.49 24.95 9.25
N GLY A 110 -1.93 26.13 9.02
CA GLY A 110 -0.68 26.59 9.60
C GLY A 110 -0.31 28.05 9.29
N GLN A 111 -1.16 28.79 8.57
CA GLN A 111 -0.95 30.23 8.32
C GLN A 111 -2.08 31.04 8.96
N ARG A 112 -2.05 31.11 10.28
CA ARG A 112 -2.64 32.14 11.15
C ARG A 112 -1.58 32.30 12.23
N GLY A 113 -0.76 33.33 12.20
CA GLY A 113 -1.13 34.71 12.54
C GLY A 113 -0.49 34.97 13.88
#